data_AF-A0A347AGT4-F1
#
_entry.id   AF-A0A347AGT4-F1
#
_cell.length_a   1.000
_cell.length_b   1.000
_cell.length_c   1.000
_cell.angle_alpha   90.00
_cell.angle_beta   90.00
_cell.angle_gamma   90.00
#
_symmetry.space_group_name_H-M   'P 1'
#
loop_
_entity.id
_entity.type
_entity.pdbx_description
1 polymer ?
#
loop_
_entity_poly.entity_id
_entity_poly.type
_entity_poly.pdbx_seq_one_letter_code
_entity_poly.pdbx_strand_id
1 'polypeptide(L)'
;MNNELPEKESQEELQDESSEELLKESQEDLEDESSELQEDLEDESSELQEDLEDESSEESQEDLPFAKAEVVRLMKKNLDSDKMIRERVKVEMNIFLGEVLERVCEQLNEYPYTTIEYEMLKESIYPYKNIVRINEEKERILKHLDAIKADCDALSLDVKRTLRLKDIDVEDEF
;
A
#
# COMPACT_ATOMS: atom_id res chain seq x y z
N MET A 1 60.49 58.84 5.07
CA MET A 1 59.47 58.27 4.16
C MET A 1 59.64 56.77 4.22
N ASN A 2 58.52 56.07 4.48
CA ASN A 2 58.09 54.69 4.15
C ASN A 2 59.17 53.69 3.75
N ASN A 3 59.13 52.39 4.05
CA ASN A 3 58.10 51.43 4.46
C ASN A 3 58.89 50.12 4.68
N GLU A 4 58.34 49.14 5.40
CA GLU A 4 58.16 47.74 4.95
C GLU A 4 57.86 46.82 6.15
N LEU A 5 56.65 46.26 6.11
CA LEU A 5 56.18 45.13 6.92
C LEU A 5 56.84 43.82 6.46
N PRO A 6 56.72 42.75 7.26
CA PRO A 6 56.40 41.44 6.74
C PRO A 6 55.11 40.90 7.37
N GLU A 7 54.02 40.90 6.60
CA GLU A 7 52.81 40.11 6.83
C GLU A 7 52.41 39.50 5.48
N LYS A 8 53.05 38.40 5.07
CA LYS A 8 52.68 37.70 3.83
C LYS A 8 52.76 36.17 3.87
N GLU A 9 53.21 35.54 4.94
CA GLU A 9 53.30 34.06 4.99
C GLU A 9 52.00 33.39 5.48
N SER A 10 51.00 34.13 5.98
CA SER A 10 49.79 33.54 6.57
C SER A 10 48.56 33.52 5.66
N GLN A 11 48.61 34.11 4.45
CA GLN A 11 47.44 34.21 3.56
C GLN A 11 47.45 33.22 2.40
N GLU A 12 48.60 32.64 2.07
CA GLU A 12 48.76 31.70 0.93
C GLU A 12 48.38 30.26 1.36
N GLU A 13 48.73 29.84 2.58
CA GLU A 13 48.35 28.52 3.13
C GLU A 13 46.82 28.38 3.36
N LEU A 14 46.12 29.48 3.69
CA LEU A 14 44.67 29.47 3.93
C LEU A 14 43.82 29.38 2.63
N GLN A 15 44.41 29.67 1.46
CA GLN A 15 43.72 29.61 0.16
C GLN A 15 43.80 28.21 -0.50
N ASP A 16 44.84 27.44 -0.18
CA ASP A 16 45.02 26.07 -0.69
C ASP A 16 44.10 25.08 0.05
N GLU A 17 43.99 25.17 1.39
CA GLU A 17 43.13 24.27 2.18
C GLU A 17 41.64 24.39 1.80
N SER A 18 41.14 25.60 1.55
CA SER A 18 39.76 25.83 1.11
C SER A 18 39.48 25.30 -0.30
N SER A 19 40.49 25.26 -1.17
CA SER A 19 40.35 24.75 -2.54
C SER A 19 40.41 23.22 -2.57
N GLU A 20 41.22 22.61 -1.70
CA GLU A 20 41.26 21.15 -1.52
C GLU A 20 40.00 20.58 -0.84
N GLU A 21 39.41 21.29 0.13
CA GLU A 21 38.12 20.88 0.74
C GLU A 21 36.98 20.88 -0.28
N LEU A 22 36.89 21.94 -1.10
CA LEU A 22 35.90 22.04 -2.19
C LEU A 22 36.06 20.93 -3.24
N LEU A 23 37.30 20.54 -3.55
CA LEU A 23 37.58 19.45 -4.48
C LEU A 23 37.24 18.07 -3.89
N LYS A 24 37.43 17.88 -2.58
CA LYS A 24 37.03 16.65 -1.89
C LYS A 24 35.53 16.49 -1.78
N GLU A 25 34.80 17.55 -1.41
CA GLU A 25 33.34 17.53 -1.33
C GLU A 25 32.71 17.24 -2.70
N SER A 26 33.24 17.85 -3.77
CA SER A 26 32.81 17.56 -5.14
C SER A 26 33.16 16.14 -5.61
N GLN A 27 34.21 15.52 -5.05
CA GLN A 27 34.59 14.13 -5.36
C GLN A 27 33.72 13.13 -4.61
N GLU A 28 33.38 13.39 -3.34
CA GLU A 28 32.44 12.56 -2.57
C GLU A 28 31.04 12.57 -3.22
N ASP A 29 30.52 13.74 -3.62
CA ASP A 29 29.21 13.83 -4.29
C ASP A 29 29.16 13.02 -5.59
N LEU A 30 30.26 13.01 -6.36
CA LEU A 30 30.36 12.25 -7.61
C LEU A 30 30.53 10.75 -7.39
N GLU A 31 31.19 10.34 -6.30
CA GLU A 31 31.34 8.94 -5.92
C GLU A 31 30.01 8.36 -5.42
N ASP A 32 29.25 9.12 -4.63
CA ASP A 32 27.92 8.72 -4.16
C ASP A 32 26.93 8.59 -5.33
N GLU A 33 26.86 9.57 -6.23
CA GLU A 33 25.98 9.53 -7.41
C GLU A 33 26.37 8.39 -8.37
N SER A 34 27.67 8.11 -8.50
CA SER A 34 28.16 6.96 -9.26
C SER A 34 27.81 5.62 -8.59
N SER A 35 27.73 5.56 -7.26
CA SER A 35 27.39 4.33 -6.52
C SER A 35 25.90 4.00 -6.63
N GLU A 36 25.01 5.00 -6.50
CA GLU A 36 23.56 4.83 -6.67
C GLU A 36 23.22 4.36 -8.10
N LEU A 37 23.84 4.98 -9.11
CA LEU A 37 23.64 4.57 -10.52
C LEU A 37 24.14 3.16 -10.80
N GLN A 38 25.16 2.70 -10.09
CA GLN A 38 25.72 1.36 -10.26
C GLN A 38 24.84 0.29 -9.58
N GLU A 39 24.24 0.62 -8.44
CA GLU A 39 23.26 -0.24 -7.74
C GLU A 39 21.97 -0.39 -8.57
N ASP A 40 21.44 0.69 -9.15
CA ASP A 40 20.28 0.67 -10.05
C ASP A 40 20.51 -0.21 -11.30
N LEU A 41 21.72 -0.17 -11.87
CA LEU A 41 22.09 -0.97 -13.05
C LEU A 41 22.27 -2.46 -12.72
N GLU A 42 22.77 -2.78 -11.52
CA GLU A 42 22.90 -4.16 -11.06
C GLU A 42 21.53 -4.78 -10.78
N ASP A 43 20.60 -4.02 -10.19
CA ASP A 43 19.21 -4.45 -10.00
C ASP A 43 18.50 -4.69 -11.34
N GLU A 44 18.56 -3.74 -12.29
CA GLU A 44 17.98 -3.95 -13.63
C GLU A 44 18.58 -5.16 -14.35
N SER A 45 19.90 -5.37 -14.24
CA SER A 45 20.58 -6.51 -14.88
C SER A 45 20.18 -7.84 -14.25
N SER A 46 20.02 -7.90 -12.93
CA SER A 46 19.64 -9.14 -12.23
C SER A 46 18.20 -9.56 -12.56
N GLU A 47 17.30 -8.59 -12.71
CA GLU A 47 15.90 -8.83 -13.04
C GLU A 47 15.70 -9.22 -14.50
N LEU A 48 16.45 -8.61 -15.42
CA LEU A 48 16.48 -9.05 -16.82
C LEU A 48 16.96 -10.49 -16.94
N GLN A 49 17.88 -10.92 -16.07
CA GLN A 49 18.32 -12.31 -16.01
C GLN A 49 17.24 -13.24 -15.48
N GLU A 50 16.50 -12.85 -14.43
CA GLU A 50 15.38 -13.65 -13.89
C GLU A 50 14.24 -13.81 -14.92
N ASP A 51 13.89 -12.74 -15.64
CA ASP A 51 12.84 -12.79 -16.68
C ASP A 51 13.27 -13.63 -17.90
N LEU A 52 14.57 -13.66 -18.25
CA LEU A 52 15.12 -14.50 -19.32
C LEU A 52 15.21 -15.98 -18.92
N GLU A 53 15.50 -16.27 -17.64
CA GLU A 53 15.47 -17.65 -17.13
C GLU A 53 14.04 -18.19 -17.08
N ASP A 54 13.05 -17.37 -16.72
CA ASP A 54 11.62 -17.71 -16.74
C ASP A 54 11.12 -18.04 -18.17
N GLU A 55 11.50 -17.27 -19.20
CA GLU A 55 11.12 -17.55 -20.60
C GLU A 55 11.66 -18.89 -21.13
N SER A 56 12.76 -19.40 -20.55
CA SER A 56 13.38 -20.67 -20.95
C SER A 56 12.71 -21.91 -20.33
N SER A 57 11.80 -21.71 -19.37
CA SER A 57 11.03 -22.77 -18.74
C SER A 57 9.72 -23.00 -19.51
N GLU A 58 9.76 -23.86 -20.53
CA GLU A 58 8.62 -24.23 -21.39
C GLU A 58 7.44 -24.93 -20.66
N GLU A 59 7.44 -25.05 -19.33
CA GLU A 59 6.49 -25.88 -18.56
C GLU A 59 5.33 -25.14 -17.87
N SER A 60 5.20 -23.82 -17.99
CA SER A 60 4.03 -23.11 -17.45
C SER A 60 3.67 -21.85 -18.24
N GLN A 61 3.34 -22.01 -19.52
CA GLN A 61 2.37 -21.10 -20.15
C GLN A 61 0.98 -21.37 -19.54
N GLU A 62 0.81 -21.02 -18.27
CA GLU A 62 -0.52 -20.79 -17.74
C GLU A 62 -1.13 -19.63 -18.55
N ASP A 63 -2.35 -19.83 -19.04
CA ASP A 63 -3.08 -18.88 -19.87
C ASP A 63 -3.50 -17.69 -18.98
N LEU A 64 -2.55 -16.78 -18.72
CA LEU A 64 -2.72 -15.67 -17.79
C LEU A 64 -3.71 -14.63 -18.38
N PRO A 65 -4.67 -14.14 -17.58
CA PRO A 65 -5.66 -13.14 -18.04
C PRO A 65 -5.04 -11.85 -18.59
N PHE A 66 -3.88 -11.46 -18.07
CA PHE A 66 -3.17 -10.24 -18.47
C PHE A 66 -1.70 -10.52 -18.81
N ALA A 67 -1.08 -9.59 -19.54
CA ALA A 67 0.37 -9.65 -19.79
C ALA A 67 1.16 -9.53 -18.47
N LYS A 68 1.98 -10.55 -18.14
CA LYS A 68 2.79 -10.63 -16.92
C LYS A 68 3.60 -9.35 -16.68
N ALA A 69 4.27 -8.83 -17.72
CA ALA A 69 5.10 -7.64 -17.65
C ALA A 69 4.34 -6.37 -17.19
N GLU A 70 3.11 -6.16 -17.67
CA GLU A 70 2.34 -4.96 -17.31
C GLU A 70 1.85 -5.01 -15.86
N VAL A 71 1.47 -6.20 -15.38
CA VAL A 71 1.11 -6.42 -13.98
C VAL A 71 2.31 -6.15 -13.07
N VAL A 72 3.48 -6.72 -13.40
CA VAL A 72 4.73 -6.52 -12.63
C VAL A 72 5.12 -5.04 -12.59
N ARG A 73 5.06 -4.35 -13.73
CA ARG A 73 5.33 -2.90 -13.81
C ARG A 73 4.42 -2.09 -12.89
N LEU A 74 3.12 -2.40 -12.88
CA LEU A 74 2.16 -1.72 -12.02
C LEU A 74 2.42 -2.03 -10.53
N MET A 75 2.81 -3.27 -10.21
CA MET A 75 3.19 -3.65 -8.85
C MET A 75 4.40 -2.86 -8.36
N LYS A 76 5.50 -2.85 -9.12
CA LYS A 76 6.73 -2.12 -8.75
C LYS A 76 6.48 -0.64 -8.54
N LYS A 77 5.64 -0.01 -9.37
CA LYS A 77 5.26 1.39 -9.23
C LYS A 77 4.59 1.72 -7.88
N ASN A 78 3.95 0.74 -7.22
CA ASN A 78 3.22 0.93 -5.97
C ASN A 78 3.85 0.21 -4.77
N LEU A 79 4.93 -0.55 -4.98
CA LEU A 79 5.74 -1.15 -3.93
C LEU A 79 6.94 -0.24 -3.65
N ASP A 80 7.55 -0.44 -2.49
CA ASP A 80 8.83 0.20 -2.16
C ASP A 80 9.92 -0.34 -3.09
N SER A 81 10.90 0.50 -3.46
CA SER A 81 11.91 0.19 -4.48
C SER A 81 12.81 -0.99 -4.10
N ASP A 82 12.98 -1.25 -2.82
CA ASP A 82 13.78 -2.36 -2.26
C ASP A 82 13.07 -3.72 -2.30
N LYS A 83 11.83 -3.78 -2.79
CA LYS A 83 11.01 -5.00 -2.74
C LYS A 83 11.08 -5.81 -4.02
N MET A 84 11.75 -6.96 -3.93
CA MET A 84 11.73 -7.99 -4.97
C MET A 84 10.42 -8.81 -4.97
N ILE A 85 9.84 -9.05 -6.15
CA ILE A 85 8.58 -9.80 -6.33
C ILE A 85 8.89 -11.20 -6.84
N ARG A 86 8.58 -12.24 -6.05
CA ARG A 86 8.77 -13.64 -6.46
C ARG A 86 7.80 -14.04 -7.59
N GLU A 87 8.23 -14.95 -8.46
CA GLU A 87 7.45 -15.44 -9.59
C GLU A 87 6.02 -15.88 -9.23
N ARG A 88 5.87 -16.72 -8.19
CA ARG A 88 4.54 -17.16 -7.72
C ARG A 88 3.59 -16.00 -7.39
N VAL A 89 4.13 -14.90 -6.87
CA VAL A 89 3.33 -13.69 -6.56
C VAL A 89 2.96 -12.96 -7.85
N LYS A 90 3.88 -12.89 -8.83
CA LYS A 90 3.61 -12.34 -10.17
C LYS A 90 2.42 -13.07 -10.82
N VAL A 91 2.41 -14.41 -10.75
CA VAL A 91 1.35 -15.28 -11.29
C VAL A 91 0.03 -15.13 -10.53
N GLU A 92 0.04 -15.29 -9.20
CA GLU A 92 -1.18 -15.22 -8.38
C GLU A 92 -1.87 -13.86 -8.48
N MET A 93 -1.09 -12.76 -8.53
CA MET A 93 -1.64 -11.42 -8.70
C MET A 93 -2.37 -11.28 -10.05
N ASN A 94 -1.83 -11.87 -11.10
CA ASN A 94 -2.43 -11.83 -12.43
C ASN A 94 -3.78 -12.57 -12.45
N ILE A 95 -3.82 -13.77 -11.86
CA ILE A 95 -5.05 -14.55 -11.70
C ILE A 95 -6.08 -13.76 -10.88
N PHE A 96 -5.67 -13.19 -9.74
CA PHE A 96 -6.55 -12.42 -8.87
C PHE A 96 -7.17 -11.21 -9.58
N LEU A 97 -6.40 -10.47 -10.37
CA LEU A 97 -6.93 -9.38 -11.19
C LEU A 97 -8.00 -9.88 -12.17
N GLY A 98 -7.80 -11.07 -12.72
CA GLY A 98 -8.76 -11.74 -13.60
C GLY A 98 -10.07 -12.02 -12.87
N GLU A 99 -10.00 -12.64 -11.69
CA GLU A 99 -11.19 -12.92 -10.89
C GLU A 99 -11.95 -11.64 -10.48
N VAL A 100 -11.24 -10.55 -10.19
CA VAL A 100 -11.88 -9.26 -9.87
C VAL A 100 -12.66 -8.75 -11.08
N LEU A 101 -12.08 -8.86 -12.28
CA LEU A 101 -12.77 -8.47 -13.52
C LEU A 101 -13.98 -9.35 -13.79
N GLU A 102 -13.87 -10.67 -13.60
CA GLU A 102 -14.98 -11.62 -13.74
C GLU A 102 -16.14 -11.24 -12.81
N ARG A 103 -15.87 -10.97 -11.53
CA ARG A 103 -16.90 -10.55 -10.56
C ARG A 103 -17.58 -9.24 -10.96
N VAL A 104 -16.83 -8.28 -11.52
CA VAL A 104 -17.42 -7.03 -12.04
C VAL A 104 -18.32 -7.34 -13.24
N CYS A 105 -17.90 -8.23 -14.15
CA CYS A 105 -18.70 -8.66 -15.28
C CYS A 105 -19.98 -9.41 -14.86
N GLU A 106 -19.91 -10.25 -13.82
CA GLU A 106 -21.08 -10.91 -13.23
C GLU A 106 -22.11 -9.89 -12.73
N GLN A 107 -21.67 -8.85 -12.03
CA GLN A 107 -22.54 -7.76 -11.57
C GLN A 107 -23.12 -6.96 -12.75
N LEU A 108 -22.32 -6.70 -13.79
CA LEU A 108 -22.79 -6.02 -14.98
C LEU A 108 -23.86 -6.83 -15.74
N ASN A 109 -23.83 -8.16 -15.64
CA ASN A 109 -24.87 -9.02 -16.23
C ASN A 109 -26.20 -8.99 -15.49
N GLU A 110 -26.26 -8.44 -14.27
CA GLU A 110 -27.53 -8.25 -13.55
C GLU A 110 -28.42 -7.18 -14.19
N TYR A 111 -27.82 -6.27 -14.98
CA TYR A 111 -28.56 -5.23 -15.69
C TYR A 111 -29.26 -5.84 -16.93
N PRO A 112 -30.56 -5.62 -17.13
CA PRO A 112 -31.34 -6.25 -18.20
C PRO A 112 -31.14 -5.59 -19.58
N TYR A 113 -30.03 -4.89 -19.79
CA TYR A 113 -29.74 -4.11 -20.99
C TYR A 113 -28.61 -4.77 -21.79
N THR A 114 -28.70 -4.66 -23.12
CA THR A 114 -27.67 -5.22 -24.02
C THR A 114 -26.40 -4.39 -24.06
N THR A 115 -26.50 -3.11 -23.72
CA THR A 115 -25.38 -2.15 -23.73
C THR A 115 -25.04 -1.77 -22.31
N ILE A 116 -23.76 -1.84 -21.97
CA ILE A 116 -23.24 -1.45 -20.66
C ILE A 116 -22.91 0.05 -20.68
N GLU A 117 -23.51 0.81 -19.76
CA GLU A 117 -23.27 2.24 -19.59
C GLU A 117 -22.27 2.53 -18.46
N TYR A 118 -21.72 3.76 -18.45
CA TYR A 118 -20.73 4.16 -17.45
C TYR A 118 -21.28 4.13 -16.02
N GLU A 119 -22.54 4.53 -15.82
CA GLU A 119 -23.23 4.44 -14.54
C GLU A 119 -23.26 3.00 -14.00
N MET A 120 -23.50 1.99 -14.85
CA MET A 120 -23.52 0.58 -14.46
C MET A 120 -22.13 0.10 -14.01
N LEU A 121 -21.09 0.49 -14.75
CA LEU A 121 -19.71 0.20 -14.38
C LEU A 121 -19.33 0.88 -13.06
N LYS A 122 -19.71 2.15 -12.89
CA LYS A 122 -19.40 2.93 -11.68
C LYS A 122 -20.00 2.30 -10.43
N GLU A 123 -21.22 1.78 -10.53
CA GLU A 123 -21.88 1.03 -9.45
C GLU A 123 -21.18 -0.30 -9.19
N SER A 124 -20.86 -1.06 -10.23
CA SER A 124 -20.24 -2.40 -10.11
C SER A 124 -18.81 -2.34 -9.53
N ILE A 125 -18.01 -1.32 -9.86
CA ILE A 125 -16.65 -1.17 -9.30
C ILE A 125 -16.64 -0.48 -7.93
N TYR A 126 -17.77 0.05 -7.47
CA TYR A 126 -17.86 0.82 -6.23
C TYR A 126 -17.32 0.09 -4.99
N PRO A 127 -17.62 -1.21 -4.76
CA PRO A 127 -17.13 -1.94 -3.59
C PRO A 127 -15.61 -2.04 -3.56
N TYR A 128 -14.98 -2.22 -4.71
CA TYR A 128 -13.53 -2.37 -4.84
C TYR A 128 -12.80 -1.02 -4.66
N LYS A 129 -13.39 0.08 -5.14
CA LYS A 129 -12.81 1.43 -4.95
C LYS A 129 -12.92 1.96 -3.53
N ASN A 130 -13.94 1.53 -2.78
CA ASN A 130 -14.24 2.06 -1.44
C ASN A 130 -14.05 1.05 -0.32
N ILE A 131 -13.29 -0.03 -0.55
CA ILE A 131 -13.19 -1.15 0.39
C ILE A 131 -12.75 -0.71 1.81
N VAL A 132 -11.80 0.22 1.91
CA VAL A 132 -11.31 0.76 3.19
C VAL A 132 -12.45 1.45 3.94
N ARG A 133 -13.09 2.42 3.29
CA ARG A 133 -14.23 3.17 3.86
C ARG A 133 -15.38 2.27 4.25
N ILE A 134 -15.70 1.26 3.44
CA ILE A 134 -16.75 0.29 3.73
C ILE A 134 -16.41 -0.51 4.99
N ASN A 135 -15.15 -0.89 5.18
CA ASN A 135 -14.73 -1.64 6.35
C ASN A 135 -14.73 -0.79 7.62
N GLU A 136 -14.26 0.46 7.56
CA GLU A 136 -14.37 1.41 8.68
C GLU A 136 -15.83 1.63 9.10
N GLU A 137 -16.72 1.75 8.11
CA GLU A 137 -18.15 1.91 8.36
C GLU A 137 -18.75 0.65 9.01
N LYS A 138 -18.35 -0.54 8.57
CA LYS A 138 -18.76 -1.81 9.21
C LYS A 138 -18.33 -1.87 10.67
N GLU A 139 -17.10 -1.49 10.99
CA GLU A 139 -16.63 -1.44 12.37
C GLU A 139 -17.43 -0.44 13.22
N ARG A 140 -17.74 0.72 12.65
CA ARG A 140 -18.58 1.72 13.32
C ARG A 140 -19.98 1.17 13.61
N ILE A 141 -20.61 0.53 12.64
CA ILE A 141 -21.94 -0.08 12.79
C ILE A 141 -21.91 -1.18 13.85
N LEU A 142 -20.87 -2.03 13.88
CA LEU A 142 -20.71 -3.06 14.92
C LEU A 142 -20.66 -2.45 16.32
N LYS A 143 -19.87 -1.39 16.52
CA LYS A 143 -19.82 -0.67 17.81
C LYS A 143 -21.18 -0.13 18.22
N HIS A 144 -21.95 0.41 17.27
CA HIS A 144 -23.31 0.88 17.54
C HIS A 144 -24.27 -0.26 17.90
N LEU A 145 -24.16 -1.41 17.22
CA LEU A 145 -24.97 -2.59 17.54
C LEU A 145 -24.66 -3.14 18.93
N ASP A 146 -23.39 -3.17 19.32
CA ASP A 146 -22.99 -3.60 20.66
C ASP A 146 -23.51 -2.66 21.75
N ALA A 147 -23.51 -1.34 21.50
CA ALA A 147 -24.10 -0.37 22.40
C ALA A 147 -25.62 -0.59 22.57
N ILE A 148 -26.36 -0.75 21.46
CA ILE A 148 -27.81 -1.03 21.50
C ILE A 148 -28.08 -2.34 22.24
N LYS A 149 -27.27 -3.37 22.02
CA LYS A 149 -27.41 -4.65 22.73
C LYS A 149 -27.21 -4.47 24.23
N ALA A 150 -26.20 -3.71 24.66
CA ALA A 150 -25.97 -3.41 26.07
C ALA A 150 -27.16 -2.66 26.68
N ASP A 151 -27.75 -1.72 25.95
CA ASP A 151 -28.96 -1.01 26.38
C ASP A 151 -30.15 -1.96 26.52
N CYS A 152 -30.35 -2.88 25.56
CA CYS A 152 -31.38 -3.92 25.65
C CYS A 152 -31.15 -4.86 26.84
N ASP A 153 -29.90 -5.25 27.11
CA ASP A 153 -29.54 -6.12 28.23
C ASP A 153 -29.81 -5.42 29.58
N ALA A 154 -29.48 -4.13 29.69
CA ALA A 154 -29.81 -3.31 30.86
C ALA A 154 -31.32 -3.22 31.10
N LEU A 155 -32.08 -2.88 30.05
CA LEU A 155 -33.55 -2.84 30.11
C LEU A 155 -34.15 -4.21 30.50
N SER A 156 -33.60 -5.30 29.97
CA SER A 156 -34.03 -6.66 30.30
C SER A 156 -33.81 -6.98 31.79
N LEU A 157 -32.68 -6.58 32.37
CA LEU A 157 -32.40 -6.74 33.79
C LEU A 157 -33.33 -5.91 34.67
N ASP A 158 -33.62 -4.67 34.29
CA ASP A 158 -34.50 -3.78 35.05
C ASP A 158 -35.95 -4.28 35.07
N VAL A 159 -36.44 -4.79 33.93
CA VAL A 159 -37.77 -5.43 33.87
C VAL A 159 -37.81 -6.66 34.77
N LYS A 160 -36.80 -7.54 34.69
CA LYS A 160 -36.72 -8.73 35.56
C LYS A 160 -36.65 -8.36 37.04
N ARG A 161 -35.93 -7.29 37.41
CA ARG A 161 -35.87 -6.79 38.79
C ARG A 161 -37.23 -6.28 39.26
N THR A 162 -37.92 -5.51 38.42
CA THR A 162 -39.24 -4.95 38.74
C THR A 162 -40.30 -6.04 38.89
N LEU A 163 -40.26 -7.09 38.05
CA LEU A 163 -41.15 -8.25 38.18
C LEU A 163 -40.91 -8.99 39.50
N ARG A 164 -39.65 -9.24 39.87
CA ARG A 164 -39.30 -9.89 41.14
C ARG A 164 -39.75 -9.11 42.38
N LEU A 165 -39.71 -7.78 42.34
CA LEU A 165 -40.20 -6.94 43.46
C LEU A 165 -41.72 -7.02 43.60
N LYS A 166 -42.46 -7.03 42.48
CA LYS A 166 -43.92 -7.22 42.48
C LYS A 166 -44.36 -8.57 43.04
N ASP A 167 -43.55 -9.62 42.90
CA ASP A 167 -43.87 -10.94 43.43
C ASP A 167 -43.68 -11.03 44.95
N ILE A 168 -42.82 -10.18 45.55
CA ILE A 168 -42.53 -10.16 46.99
C ILE A 168 -43.58 -9.37 47.78
N ASP A 169 -44.09 -8.26 47.21
CA ASP A 169 -45.07 -7.41 47.90
C ASP A 169 -46.47 -8.05 48.07
N VAL A 170 -46.72 -9.22 47.49
CA VAL A 170 -48.02 -9.93 47.59
C VAL A 170 -48.03 -11.00 48.71
N GLU A 171 -46.88 -11.41 49.23
CA GLU A 171 -46.80 -12.48 50.24
C GLU A 171 -46.83 -11.97 51.70
N ASP A 172 -46.63 -10.67 51.94
CA ASP A 172 -46.56 -10.09 53.30
C ASP A 172 -47.86 -9.38 53.78
N GLU A 173 -48.95 -9.46 53.02
CA GLU A 173 -50.29 -8.96 53.43
C GLU A 173 -51.28 -10.08 53.78
N PHE A 174 -50.95 -11.03 54.67
CA PHE A 174 -51.95 -11.92 55.29
C PHE A 174 -51.61 -12.35 56.72
#